data_AF-A0A2T3KZA7-F1
#
_entry.id   AF-A0A2T3KZA7-F1
#
_cell.length_a   1.000
_cell.length_b   1.000
_cell.length_c   1.000
_cell.angle_alpha   90.00
_cell.angle_beta   90.00
_cell.angle_gamma   90.00
#
_symmetry.space_group_name_H-M   'P 1'
#
loop_
_entity.id
_entity.type
_entity.pdbx_description
1 polymer ?
#
loop_
_entity_poly.entity_id
_entity_poly.type
_entity_poly.pdbx_seq_one_letter_code
_entity_poly.pdbx_strand_id
1 'polypeptide(L)'
;MNTISLPSIKISKQEWLMLIFAMVVSRTVIYCLGLWGVTEFASGHYAEQPLLQTICRFDCVWFYRIIQDGYDLVPQWLSQKNAANWAFMPLQPFLGWIFSKFFSFENPINNARLGLVIASNLAFLISLPMILMALKQLRFSKGTLYAAIWLLCFSPYTVYSTAGYTEPLFIAFVTGVFLFSYRQQWAWVAILGLLAAITRNLGVFLVFPVLIIAIQHYGVNSFLRLKTPAVKVIAAIWIIPFGFFTYMAYLYFHVGDALAFGHIQIAWGRQLTNPFHWIMFGFEKGGPKLYLAIVALLSFALNIYLVVRKYYAEALFMFICLVLPLSSNLNAMPRYAFGLYPTFLGLLLIIERYPFIKTPMLCVFSAASTFIAIGFYSHMMFTV
;
A
#
# COMPACT_ATOMS: atom_id res chain seq x y z
N MET A 1 -19.62 -17.76 -27.73
CA MET A 1 -18.54 -16.78 -27.49
C MET A 1 -17.32 -17.54 -27.04
N ASN A 2 -16.23 -17.52 -27.83
CA ASN A 2 -15.05 -18.35 -27.64
C ASN A 2 -14.55 -18.31 -26.19
N THR A 3 -14.59 -19.47 -25.53
CA THR A 3 -13.95 -19.72 -24.24
C THR A 3 -12.45 -19.64 -24.43
N ILE A 4 -11.90 -18.43 -24.50
CA ILE A 4 -10.47 -18.20 -24.38
C ILE A 4 -10.11 -18.80 -23.01
N SER A 5 -9.40 -19.93 -23.03
CA SER A 5 -8.98 -20.60 -21.81
C SER A 5 -8.22 -19.61 -20.93
N LEU A 6 -8.64 -19.52 -19.67
CA LEU A 6 -7.95 -18.67 -18.71
C LEU A 6 -6.49 -19.14 -18.61
N PRO A 7 -5.50 -18.22 -18.67
CA PRO A 7 -4.11 -18.61 -18.53
C PRO A 7 -3.89 -19.28 -17.16
N SER A 8 -2.94 -20.22 -17.13
CA SER A 8 -2.49 -20.81 -15.87
C SER A 8 -1.75 -19.75 -15.07
N ILE A 9 -2.24 -19.49 -13.85
CA ILE A 9 -1.59 -18.61 -12.88
C ILE A 9 -0.76 -19.40 -11.87
N LYS A 10 -0.62 -20.71 -12.03
CA LYS A 10 0.15 -21.56 -11.11
C LYS A 10 1.61 -21.08 -11.06
N ILE A 11 2.15 -21.02 -9.84
CA ILE A 11 3.55 -20.66 -9.58
C ILE A 11 4.37 -21.95 -9.58
N SER A 12 5.35 -22.02 -10.47
CA SER A 12 6.28 -23.14 -10.58
C SER A 12 7.25 -23.18 -9.40
N LYS A 13 7.89 -24.32 -9.17
CA LYS A 13 8.93 -24.48 -8.14
C LYS A 13 10.07 -23.45 -8.32
N GLN A 14 10.50 -23.21 -9.56
CA GLN A 14 11.55 -22.23 -9.87
C GLN A 14 11.14 -20.80 -9.52
N GLU A 15 9.89 -20.43 -9.82
CA GLU A 15 9.37 -19.11 -9.44
C GLU A 15 9.26 -18.96 -7.93
N TRP A 16 8.79 -19.99 -7.20
CA TRP A 16 8.79 -19.95 -5.73
C TRP A 16 10.19 -19.74 -5.14
N LEU A 17 11.19 -20.47 -5.66
CA LEU A 17 12.58 -20.29 -5.24
C LEU A 17 13.07 -18.87 -5.50
N MET A 18 12.75 -18.29 -6.66
CA MET A 18 13.11 -16.92 -7.00
C MET A 18 12.39 -15.89 -6.13
N LEU A 19 11.10 -16.08 -5.82
CA LEU A 19 10.36 -15.18 -4.92
C LEU A 19 10.98 -15.16 -3.52
N ILE A 20 11.31 -16.35 -2.98
CA ILE A 20 11.96 -16.48 -1.67
C ILE A 20 13.37 -15.86 -1.71
N PHE A 21 14.14 -16.15 -2.75
CA PHE A 21 15.49 -15.59 -2.92
C PHE A 21 15.47 -14.06 -3.00
N ALA A 22 14.60 -13.50 -3.85
CA ALA A 22 14.46 -12.05 -3.98
C ALA A 22 13.99 -11.38 -2.68
N MET A 23 13.08 -12.04 -1.95
CA MET A 23 12.65 -11.59 -0.62
C MET A 23 13.84 -11.55 0.35
N VAL A 24 14.55 -12.64 0.53
CA VAL A 24 15.71 -12.71 1.45
C VAL A 24 16.76 -11.67 1.09
N VAL A 25 17.18 -11.62 -0.18
CA VAL A 25 18.20 -10.67 -0.65
C VAL A 25 17.77 -9.22 -0.39
N SER A 26 16.55 -8.85 -0.80
CA SER A 26 16.10 -7.47 -0.65
C SER A 26 15.94 -7.06 0.81
N ARG A 27 15.43 -7.93 1.68
CA ARG A 27 15.29 -7.61 3.11
C ARG A 27 16.65 -7.50 3.80
N THR A 28 17.59 -8.40 3.50
CA THR A 28 18.96 -8.27 4.00
C THR A 28 19.57 -6.94 3.57
N VAL A 29 19.50 -6.58 2.29
CA VAL A 29 20.05 -5.31 1.78
C VAL A 29 19.40 -4.11 2.46
N ILE A 30 18.07 -4.07 2.54
CA ILE A 30 17.32 -2.93 3.11
C ILE A 30 17.57 -2.79 4.62
N TYR A 31 17.60 -3.89 5.39
CA TYR A 31 17.94 -3.83 6.80
C TYR A 31 19.40 -3.43 7.03
N CYS A 32 20.35 -4.07 6.33
CA CYS A 32 21.77 -3.78 6.51
C CYS A 32 22.09 -2.32 6.15
N LEU A 33 21.65 -1.84 5.00
CA LEU A 33 21.93 -0.46 4.59
C LEU A 33 21.13 0.56 5.40
N GLY A 34 19.88 0.24 5.79
CA GLY A 34 19.12 1.09 6.71
C GLY A 34 19.83 1.26 8.05
N LEU A 35 20.31 0.16 8.65
CA LEU A 35 21.03 0.18 9.93
C LEU A 35 22.41 0.82 9.83
N TRP A 36 23.14 0.57 8.73
CA TRP A 36 24.37 1.31 8.42
C TRP A 36 24.09 2.82 8.29
N GLY A 37 22.96 3.20 7.71
CA GLY A 37 22.52 4.59 7.67
C GLY A 37 22.37 5.22 9.06
N VAL A 38 22.00 4.44 10.08
CA VAL A 38 21.93 4.93 11.47
C VAL A 38 23.33 5.20 12.02
N THR A 39 24.28 4.30 11.79
CA THR A 39 25.63 4.45 12.33
C THR A 39 26.38 5.64 11.74
N GLU A 40 26.13 5.96 10.46
CA GLU A 40 26.81 7.06 9.76
C GLU A 40 26.12 8.41 9.89
N PHE A 41 24.77 8.43 9.90
CA PHE A 41 24.02 9.67 9.70
C PHE A 41 23.09 10.04 10.87
N ALA A 42 22.73 9.11 11.75
CA ALA A 42 21.92 9.46 12.92
C ALA A 42 22.78 10.15 13.98
N SER A 43 22.19 11.10 14.71
CA SER A 43 22.88 11.82 15.78
C SER A 43 21.99 12.00 17.01
N GLY A 44 22.63 12.26 18.15
CA GLY A 44 21.95 12.44 19.44
C GLY A 44 21.09 11.24 19.81
N HIS A 45 19.90 11.50 20.38
CA HIS A 45 19.00 10.46 20.85
C HIS A 45 18.62 9.42 19.78
N TYR A 46 18.62 9.77 18.48
CA TYR A 46 18.26 8.84 17.41
C TYR A 46 19.34 7.77 17.14
N ALA A 47 20.61 8.07 17.39
CA ALA A 47 21.71 7.11 17.22
C ALA A 47 21.70 6.01 18.30
N GLU A 48 21.16 6.33 19.47
CA GLU A 48 21.12 5.44 20.64
C GLU A 48 19.81 4.66 20.76
N GLN A 49 18.89 4.78 19.79
CA GLN A 49 17.61 4.09 19.87
C GLN A 49 17.75 2.57 19.74
N PRO A 50 16.99 1.80 20.54
CA PRO A 50 16.95 0.35 20.40
C PRO A 50 16.54 -0.10 18.99
N LEU A 51 17.10 -1.21 18.51
CA LEU A 51 16.90 -1.73 17.15
C LEU A 51 15.43 -1.76 16.69
N LEU A 52 14.53 -2.29 17.52
CA LEU A 52 13.11 -2.41 17.16
C LEU A 52 12.41 -1.06 17.08
N GLN A 53 12.85 -0.08 17.87
CA GLN A 53 12.36 1.31 17.76
C GLN A 53 12.90 1.96 16.49
N THR A 54 14.14 1.65 16.12
CA THR A 54 14.74 2.13 14.88
C THR A 54 13.98 1.63 13.65
N ILE A 55 13.56 0.36 13.65
CA ILE A 55 12.78 -0.20 12.54
C ILE A 55 11.32 0.27 12.57
N CYS A 56 10.65 0.19 13.73
CA CYS A 56 9.26 0.57 13.91
C CYS A 56 9.14 2.03 14.36
N ARG A 57 9.12 2.96 13.39
CA ARG A 57 9.02 4.41 13.60
C ARG A 57 7.93 5.09 12.77
N PHE A 58 7.66 6.35 13.09
CA PHE A 58 6.58 7.17 12.56
C PHE A 58 5.21 6.47 12.62
N ASP A 59 4.58 6.08 11.50
CA ASP A 59 3.26 5.44 11.52
C ASP A 59 3.21 4.16 12.36
N CYS A 60 4.31 3.41 12.41
CA CYS A 60 4.40 2.20 13.23
C CYS A 60 4.19 2.47 14.72
N VAL A 61 4.49 3.70 15.17
CA VAL A 61 4.23 4.14 16.55
C VAL A 61 2.75 4.11 16.89
N TRP A 62 1.90 4.53 15.96
CA TRP A 62 0.46 4.54 16.16
C TRP A 62 -0.11 3.12 16.19
N PHE A 63 0.42 2.23 15.34
CA PHE A 63 -0.01 0.83 15.35
C PHE A 63 0.36 0.13 16.66
N TYR A 64 1.57 0.28 17.19
CA TYR A 64 1.90 -0.40 18.45
C TYR A 64 1.12 0.19 19.63
N ARG A 65 0.79 1.49 19.62
CA ARG A 65 -0.08 2.10 20.64
C ARG A 65 -1.47 1.47 20.63
N ILE A 66 -2.05 1.23 19.45
CA ILE A 66 -3.33 0.51 19.34
C ILE A 66 -3.21 -0.90 19.94
N ILE A 67 -2.07 -1.58 19.76
CA ILE A 67 -1.83 -2.91 20.33
C ILE A 67 -1.74 -2.88 21.86
N GLN A 68 -1.12 -1.85 22.44
CA GLN A 68 -0.95 -1.73 23.89
C GLN A 68 -2.21 -1.22 24.59
N ASP A 69 -2.78 -0.14 24.07
CA ASP A 69 -3.75 0.69 24.78
C ASP A 69 -5.12 0.74 24.09
N GLY A 70 -5.25 0.16 22.89
CA GLY A 70 -6.44 0.28 22.06
C GLY A 70 -6.55 1.64 21.35
N TYR A 71 -7.72 1.94 20.80
CA TYR A 71 -7.97 3.25 20.20
C TYR A 71 -8.13 4.31 21.29
N ASP A 72 -7.46 5.45 21.14
CA ASP A 72 -7.49 6.55 22.10
C ASP A 72 -8.93 7.04 22.33
N LEU A 73 -9.30 7.45 23.56
CA LEU A 73 -10.60 8.08 23.83
C LEU A 73 -10.60 9.58 23.52
N VAL A 74 -9.43 10.23 23.64
CA VAL A 74 -9.24 11.66 23.39
C VAL A 74 -7.89 11.91 22.71
N PRO A 75 -7.74 12.98 21.93
CA PRO A 75 -6.45 13.37 21.40
C PRO A 75 -5.48 13.77 22.52
N GLN A 76 -4.26 13.24 22.47
CA GLN A 76 -3.25 13.42 23.52
C GLN A 76 -1.81 13.39 23.02
N TRP A 77 -1.61 13.07 21.74
CA TRP A 77 -0.30 12.86 21.14
C TRP A 77 0.16 14.06 20.29
N LEU A 78 1.44 14.02 19.88
CA LEU A 78 2.19 15.12 19.27
C LEU A 78 2.39 16.32 20.21
N SER A 79 3.22 17.28 19.79
CA SER A 79 3.57 18.45 20.61
C SER A 79 2.36 19.30 21.02
N GLN A 80 1.33 19.33 20.17
CA GLN A 80 0.11 20.10 20.40
C GLN A 80 -0.99 19.31 21.14
N LYS A 81 -0.74 18.05 21.53
CA LYS A 81 -1.71 17.15 22.18
C LYS A 81 -3.07 17.08 21.46
N ASN A 82 -3.04 17.18 20.13
CA ASN A 82 -4.22 17.25 19.28
C ASN A 82 -4.35 16.04 18.34
N ALA A 83 -3.50 15.03 18.50
CA ALA A 83 -3.52 13.82 17.69
C ALA A 83 -3.96 12.58 18.48
N ALA A 84 -4.63 11.67 17.77
CA ALA A 84 -5.12 10.38 18.24
C ALA A 84 -4.88 9.31 17.15
N ASN A 85 -4.90 8.04 17.55
CA ASN A 85 -4.66 6.91 16.65
C ASN A 85 -5.86 6.55 15.71
N TRP A 86 -6.92 7.35 15.67
CA TRP A 86 -8.14 7.07 14.90
C TRP A 86 -7.95 7.01 13.38
N ALA A 87 -6.91 7.67 12.86
CA ALA A 87 -6.56 7.64 11.43
C ALA A 87 -6.05 6.27 10.94
N PHE A 88 -5.68 5.38 11.86
CA PHE A 88 -5.00 4.13 11.56
C PHE A 88 -5.99 2.95 11.59
N MET A 89 -6.21 2.34 10.42
CA MET A 89 -7.18 1.26 10.24
C MET A 89 -6.79 -0.02 10.99
N PRO A 90 -7.75 -0.89 11.37
CA PRO A 90 -7.54 -1.90 12.41
C PRO A 90 -6.75 -3.15 11.98
N LEU A 91 -6.61 -3.47 10.69
CA LEU A 91 -6.07 -4.78 10.31
C LEU A 91 -4.57 -4.96 10.66
N GLN A 92 -3.74 -3.96 10.36
CA GLN A 92 -2.30 -4.04 10.67
C GLN A 92 -2.03 -4.15 12.18
N PRO A 93 -2.62 -3.32 13.07
CA PRO A 93 -2.43 -3.50 14.51
C PRO A 93 -3.01 -4.81 15.03
N PHE A 94 -4.13 -5.29 14.48
CA PHE A 94 -4.68 -6.61 14.85
C PHE A 94 -3.71 -7.76 14.53
N LEU A 95 -3.14 -7.78 13.33
CA LEU A 95 -2.14 -8.79 12.95
C LEU A 95 -0.88 -8.66 13.80
N GLY A 96 -0.40 -7.43 14.03
CA GLY A 96 0.73 -7.16 14.91
C GLY A 96 0.49 -7.66 16.33
N TRP A 97 -0.72 -7.48 16.87
CA TRP A 97 -1.12 -8.00 18.17
C TRP A 97 -1.07 -9.53 18.20
N ILE A 98 -1.61 -10.22 17.19
CA ILE A 98 -1.52 -11.69 17.09
C ILE A 98 -0.06 -12.13 17.14
N PHE A 99 0.80 -11.54 16.29
CA PHE A 99 2.20 -11.96 16.24
C PHE A 99 2.98 -11.59 17.50
N SER A 100 2.60 -10.51 18.20
CA SER A 100 3.24 -10.11 19.46
C SER A 100 3.11 -11.18 20.55
N LYS A 101 2.07 -12.02 20.50
CA LYS A 101 1.82 -13.08 21.48
C LYS A 101 2.81 -14.24 21.41
N PHE A 102 3.59 -14.35 20.33
CA PHE A 102 4.63 -15.37 20.19
C PHE A 102 5.97 -14.97 20.82
N PHE A 103 6.07 -13.78 21.41
CA PHE A 103 7.30 -13.24 21.98
C PHE A 103 7.05 -12.73 23.41
N SER A 104 8.09 -12.82 24.23
CA SER A 104 8.05 -12.45 25.65
C SER A 104 9.26 -11.60 26.03
N PHE A 105 9.53 -10.53 25.29
CA PHE A 105 10.51 -9.52 25.70
C PHE A 105 10.08 -8.83 27.00
N GLU A 106 11.05 -8.41 27.81
CA GLU A 106 10.82 -7.69 29.07
C GLU A 106 9.95 -6.44 28.89
N ASN A 107 10.15 -5.71 27.78
CA ASN A 107 9.30 -4.58 27.42
C ASN A 107 8.19 -5.04 26.44
N PRO A 108 6.90 -5.02 26.85
CA PRO A 108 5.78 -5.42 26.00
C PRO A 108 5.66 -4.63 24.69
N ILE A 109 6.16 -3.39 24.65
CA ILE A 109 6.20 -2.58 23.42
C ILE A 109 7.08 -3.24 22.37
N ASN A 110 8.18 -3.91 22.77
CA ASN A 110 9.05 -4.60 21.83
C ASN A 110 8.38 -5.85 21.24
N ASN A 111 7.50 -6.54 21.99
CA ASN A 111 6.66 -7.60 21.43
C ASN A 111 5.75 -7.05 20.33
N ALA A 112 5.10 -5.91 20.57
CA ALA A 112 4.22 -5.28 19.59
C ALA A 112 4.97 -4.77 18.34
N ARG A 113 6.13 -4.12 18.52
CA ARG A 113 6.99 -3.67 17.41
C ARG A 113 7.44 -4.83 16.54
N LEU A 114 7.94 -5.91 17.13
CA LEU A 114 8.35 -7.10 16.37
C LEU A 114 7.17 -7.78 15.68
N GLY A 115 6.02 -7.88 16.35
CA GLY A 115 4.79 -8.43 15.76
C GLY A 115 4.35 -7.67 14.51
N LEU A 116 4.41 -6.33 14.53
CA LEU A 116 4.12 -5.48 13.38
C LEU A 116 5.12 -5.68 12.23
N VAL A 117 6.41 -5.74 12.54
CA VAL A 117 7.47 -5.99 11.56
C VAL A 117 7.26 -7.35 10.87
N ILE A 118 6.93 -8.39 11.63
CA ILE A 118 6.62 -9.72 11.11
C ILE A 118 5.38 -9.68 10.22
N ALA A 119 4.29 -9.05 10.68
CA ALA A 119 3.06 -8.91 9.90
C ALA A 119 3.32 -8.26 8.54
N SER A 120 4.12 -7.20 8.52
CA SER A 120 4.45 -6.43 7.31
C SER A 120 5.33 -7.24 6.34
N ASN A 121 6.32 -7.98 6.86
CA ASN A 121 7.19 -8.84 6.05
C ASN A 121 6.43 -10.06 5.46
N LEU A 122 5.54 -10.68 6.24
CA LEU A 122 4.69 -11.78 5.77
C LEU A 122 3.69 -11.29 4.72
N ALA A 123 3.08 -10.13 4.95
CA ALA A 123 2.21 -9.49 3.96
C ALA A 123 2.97 -9.21 2.65
N PHE A 124 4.23 -8.77 2.74
CA PHE A 124 5.06 -8.54 1.57
C PHE A 124 5.38 -9.86 0.84
N LEU A 125 5.72 -10.91 1.58
CA LEU A 125 5.94 -12.24 1.02
C LEU A 125 4.70 -12.77 0.29
N ILE A 126 3.49 -12.45 0.78
CA ILE A 126 2.21 -12.78 0.11
C ILE A 126 1.98 -11.90 -1.12
N SER A 127 2.39 -10.63 -1.09
CA SER A 127 2.19 -9.70 -2.22
C SER A 127 2.95 -10.14 -3.48
N LEU A 128 4.13 -10.74 -3.34
CA LEU A 128 4.99 -11.19 -4.45
C LEU A 128 4.30 -12.24 -5.36
N PRO A 129 3.83 -13.40 -4.86
CA PRO A 129 3.10 -14.36 -5.67
C PRO A 129 1.79 -13.80 -6.21
N MET A 130 1.09 -12.93 -5.45
CA MET A 130 -0.15 -12.29 -5.91
C MET A 130 0.07 -11.42 -7.15
N ILE A 131 1.12 -10.60 -7.18
CA ILE A 131 1.49 -9.80 -8.35
C ILE A 131 1.88 -10.71 -9.52
N LEU A 132 2.69 -11.74 -9.26
CA LEU A 132 3.09 -12.68 -10.30
C LEU A 132 1.87 -13.37 -10.95
N MET A 133 0.89 -13.78 -10.14
CA MET A 133 -0.37 -14.37 -10.60
C MET A 133 -1.21 -13.38 -11.42
N ALA A 134 -1.29 -12.12 -10.98
CA ALA A 134 -1.98 -11.06 -11.72
C ALA A 134 -1.33 -10.79 -13.09
N LEU A 135 0.01 -10.74 -13.15
CA LEU A 135 0.73 -10.53 -14.40
C LEU A 135 0.64 -11.73 -15.35
N LYS A 136 0.63 -12.97 -14.82
CA LYS A 136 0.33 -14.18 -15.61
C LYS A 136 -1.09 -14.16 -16.18
N GLN A 137 -2.06 -13.69 -15.39
CA GLN A 137 -3.43 -13.49 -15.86
C GLN A 137 -3.50 -12.50 -17.02
N LEU A 138 -2.63 -11.48 -17.01
CA LEU A 138 -2.48 -10.48 -18.08
C LEU A 138 -1.51 -10.90 -19.20
N ARG A 139 -0.98 -12.13 -19.16
CA ARG A 139 -0.11 -12.75 -20.19
C ARG A 139 1.20 -12.00 -20.47
N PHE A 140 1.80 -11.40 -19.44
CA PHE A 140 3.13 -10.79 -19.56
C PHE A 140 4.22 -11.82 -19.88
N SER A 141 5.26 -11.39 -20.60
CA SER A 141 6.44 -12.18 -20.90
C SER A 141 7.19 -12.62 -19.62
N LYS A 142 7.85 -13.78 -19.66
CA LYS A 142 8.67 -14.28 -18.53
C LYS A 142 9.72 -13.26 -18.06
N GLY A 143 10.32 -12.52 -18.99
CA GLY A 143 11.31 -11.49 -18.68
C GLY A 143 10.73 -10.38 -17.80
N THR A 144 9.51 -9.92 -18.08
CA THR A 144 8.83 -8.90 -17.30
C THR A 144 8.27 -9.44 -15.99
N LEU A 145 7.80 -10.70 -15.96
CA LEU A 145 7.43 -11.37 -14.71
C LEU A 145 8.59 -11.38 -13.70
N TYR A 146 9.81 -11.67 -14.17
CA TYR A 146 11.00 -11.68 -13.32
C TYR A 146 11.42 -10.26 -12.91
N ALA A 147 11.32 -9.30 -13.83
CA ALA A 147 11.56 -7.89 -13.51
C ALA A 147 10.61 -7.38 -12.42
N ALA A 148 9.33 -7.77 -12.47
CA ALA A 148 8.31 -7.36 -11.49
C ALA A 148 8.67 -7.73 -10.06
N ILE A 149 9.21 -8.93 -9.85
CA ILE A 149 9.62 -9.41 -8.53
C ILE A 149 10.70 -8.51 -7.96
N TRP A 150 11.75 -8.26 -8.75
CA TRP A 150 12.87 -7.41 -8.31
C TRP A 150 12.47 -5.95 -8.15
N LEU A 151 11.61 -5.41 -9.02
CA LEU A 151 11.08 -4.05 -8.88
C LEU A 151 10.21 -3.87 -7.64
N LEU A 152 9.44 -4.88 -7.23
CA LEU A 152 8.68 -4.80 -5.99
C LEU A 152 9.62 -4.92 -4.77
N CYS A 153 10.53 -5.89 -4.79
CA CYS A 153 11.51 -6.12 -3.73
C CYS A 153 12.38 -4.89 -3.45
N PHE A 154 12.81 -4.19 -4.50
CA PHE A 154 13.58 -2.96 -4.47
C PHE A 154 12.77 -1.75 -4.93
N SER A 155 11.46 -1.73 -4.69
CA SER A 155 10.66 -0.52 -4.90
C SER A 155 11.27 0.62 -4.08
N PRO A 156 11.32 1.88 -4.58
CA PRO A 156 11.88 3.02 -3.84
C PRO A 156 11.34 3.12 -2.40
N TYR A 157 10.10 2.69 -2.19
CA TYR A 157 9.41 2.75 -0.90
C TYR A 157 9.22 1.38 -0.22
N THR A 158 10.02 0.38 -0.59
CA THR A 158 9.96 -0.97 -0.02
C THR A 158 10.27 -1.00 1.49
N VAL A 159 10.91 0.04 2.03
CA VAL A 159 11.18 0.19 3.47
C VAL A 159 9.91 0.11 4.32
N TYR A 160 8.76 0.52 3.81
CA TYR A 160 7.49 0.38 4.54
C TYR A 160 7.11 -1.08 4.78
N SER A 161 7.56 -2.01 3.93
CA SER A 161 7.36 -3.44 4.15
C SER A 161 8.27 -4.05 5.22
N THR A 162 9.33 -3.34 5.62
CA THR A 162 10.24 -3.77 6.70
C THR A 162 9.88 -3.11 8.03
N ALA A 163 9.21 -1.96 8.01
CA ALA A 163 9.00 -1.09 9.17
C ALA A 163 7.67 -1.27 9.91
N GLY A 164 6.88 -2.31 9.59
CA GLY A 164 5.60 -2.58 10.29
C GLY A 164 4.39 -1.83 9.74
N TYR A 165 4.42 -1.39 8.47
CA TYR A 165 3.37 -0.57 7.87
C TYR A 165 2.32 -1.40 7.12
N THR A 166 1.24 -0.74 6.71
CA THR A 166 0.06 -1.30 6.01
C THR A 166 0.28 -1.58 4.52
N GLU A 167 1.26 -0.95 3.89
CA GLU A 167 1.45 -0.95 2.44
C GLU A 167 1.58 -2.35 1.83
N PRO A 168 2.40 -3.28 2.38
CA PRO A 168 2.46 -4.62 1.80
C PRO A 168 1.13 -5.38 1.84
N LEU A 169 0.33 -5.22 2.91
CA LEU A 169 -1.02 -5.77 2.98
C LEU A 169 -1.91 -5.17 1.90
N PHE A 170 -1.87 -3.85 1.76
CA PHE A 170 -2.70 -3.15 0.78
C PHE A 170 -2.36 -3.57 -0.65
N ILE A 171 -1.06 -3.67 -0.98
CA ILE A 171 -0.61 -4.18 -2.28
C ILE A 171 -1.14 -5.61 -2.50
N ALA A 172 -1.00 -6.51 -1.52
CA ALA A 172 -1.46 -7.89 -1.65
C ALA A 172 -2.97 -7.98 -1.90
N PHE A 173 -3.78 -7.29 -1.11
CA PHE A 173 -5.23 -7.35 -1.21
C PHE A 173 -5.77 -6.66 -2.46
N VAL A 174 -5.26 -5.46 -2.80
CA VAL A 174 -5.65 -4.77 -4.04
C VAL A 174 -5.30 -5.62 -5.25
N THR A 175 -4.08 -6.16 -5.31
CA THR A 175 -3.67 -7.06 -6.40
C THR A 175 -4.60 -8.26 -6.52
N GLY A 176 -4.96 -8.87 -5.39
CA GLY A 176 -5.90 -9.98 -5.35
C GLY A 176 -7.29 -9.60 -5.84
N VAL A 177 -7.82 -8.44 -5.45
CA VAL A 177 -9.10 -7.95 -5.96
C VAL A 177 -9.08 -7.85 -7.48
N PHE A 178 -8.05 -7.28 -8.10
CA PHE A 178 -7.94 -7.22 -9.55
C PHE A 178 -7.81 -8.62 -10.18
N LEU A 179 -6.89 -9.45 -9.68
CA LEU A 179 -6.68 -10.82 -10.17
C LEU A 179 -7.98 -11.65 -10.17
N PHE A 180 -8.71 -11.64 -9.05
CA PHE A 180 -9.93 -12.43 -8.91
C PHE A 180 -11.11 -11.80 -9.64
N SER A 181 -11.12 -10.48 -9.85
CA SER A 181 -12.09 -9.80 -10.72
C SER A 181 -11.93 -10.22 -12.17
N TYR A 182 -10.70 -10.27 -12.71
CA TYR A 182 -10.45 -10.77 -14.08
C TYR A 182 -10.89 -12.21 -14.29
N ARG A 183 -10.95 -13.00 -13.20
CA ARG A 183 -11.36 -14.40 -13.21
C ARG A 183 -12.80 -14.61 -12.76
N GLN A 184 -13.55 -13.53 -12.52
CA GLN A 184 -14.95 -13.56 -12.09
C GLN A 184 -15.19 -14.34 -10.77
N GLN A 185 -14.18 -14.37 -9.90
CA GLN A 185 -14.25 -15.05 -8.60
C GLN A 185 -14.70 -14.06 -7.50
N TRP A 186 -15.97 -13.65 -7.58
CA TRP A 186 -16.52 -12.54 -6.79
C TRP A 186 -16.48 -12.74 -5.27
N ALA A 187 -16.49 -13.99 -4.78
CA ALA A 187 -16.33 -14.26 -3.34
C ALA A 187 -14.94 -13.82 -2.82
N TRP A 188 -13.88 -14.11 -3.57
CA TRP A 188 -12.53 -13.65 -3.22
C TRP A 188 -12.39 -12.14 -3.38
N VAL A 189 -13.06 -11.54 -4.37
CA VAL A 189 -13.13 -10.08 -4.52
C VAL A 189 -13.75 -9.43 -3.27
N ALA A 190 -14.85 -9.99 -2.77
CA ALA A 190 -15.53 -9.51 -1.57
C ALA A 190 -14.62 -9.58 -0.33
N ILE A 191 -14.02 -10.74 -0.08
CA ILE A 191 -13.15 -10.97 1.09
C ILE A 191 -11.93 -10.05 1.04
N LEU A 192 -11.20 -10.04 -0.06
CA LEU A 192 -9.96 -9.27 -0.18
C LEU A 192 -10.23 -7.77 -0.23
N GLY A 193 -11.34 -7.34 -0.83
CA GLY A 193 -11.71 -5.93 -0.84
C GLY A 193 -12.15 -5.43 0.53
N LEU A 194 -12.87 -6.25 1.32
CA LEU A 194 -13.14 -5.95 2.73
C LEU A 194 -11.83 -5.79 3.51
N LEU A 195 -10.92 -6.75 3.38
CA LEU A 195 -9.61 -6.70 4.05
C LEU A 195 -8.80 -5.47 3.63
N ALA A 196 -8.82 -5.09 2.35
CA ALA A 196 -8.19 -3.87 1.86
C ALA A 196 -8.78 -2.62 2.51
N ALA A 197 -10.11 -2.54 2.64
CA ALA A 197 -10.82 -1.40 3.23
C ALA A 197 -10.52 -1.21 4.73
N ILE A 198 -10.31 -2.29 5.47
CA ILE A 198 -9.86 -2.24 6.89
C ILE A 198 -8.33 -2.22 7.06
N THR A 199 -7.58 -2.23 5.95
CA THR A 199 -6.13 -1.98 5.94
C THR A 199 -5.84 -0.50 5.73
N ARG A 200 -6.55 0.13 4.78
CA ARG A 200 -6.48 1.56 4.48
C ARG A 200 -7.86 2.02 4.01
N ASN A 201 -8.30 3.20 4.45
CA ASN A 201 -9.58 3.79 4.08
C ASN A 201 -9.80 3.85 2.55
N LEU A 202 -8.74 4.11 1.76
CA LEU A 202 -8.80 4.13 0.29
C LEU A 202 -9.26 2.79 -0.32
N GLY A 203 -9.16 1.68 0.40
CA GLY A 203 -9.66 0.38 -0.06
C GLY A 203 -11.17 0.33 -0.27
N VAL A 204 -11.94 1.20 0.39
CA VAL A 204 -13.40 1.32 0.19
C VAL A 204 -13.74 1.62 -1.27
N PHE A 205 -12.86 2.33 -1.99
CA PHE A 205 -13.07 2.75 -3.37
C PHE A 205 -12.84 1.64 -4.40
N LEU A 206 -12.44 0.42 -3.98
CA LEU A 206 -12.35 -0.74 -4.86
C LEU A 206 -13.71 -1.14 -5.45
N VAL A 207 -14.81 -0.65 -4.91
CA VAL A 207 -16.16 -0.81 -5.49
C VAL A 207 -16.23 -0.33 -6.95
N PHE A 208 -15.55 0.78 -7.28
CA PHE A 208 -15.58 1.35 -8.63
C PHE A 208 -14.82 0.54 -9.68
N PRO A 209 -13.52 0.19 -9.49
CA PRO A 209 -12.82 -0.67 -10.45
C PRO A 209 -13.46 -2.05 -10.58
N VAL A 210 -13.98 -2.62 -9.50
CA VAL A 210 -14.72 -3.90 -9.54
C VAL A 210 -15.96 -3.77 -10.42
N LEU A 211 -16.73 -2.69 -10.28
CA LEU A 211 -17.89 -2.43 -11.13
C LEU A 211 -17.51 -2.29 -12.61
N ILE A 212 -16.43 -1.56 -12.91
CA ILE A 212 -15.93 -1.41 -14.30
C ILE A 212 -15.61 -2.79 -14.90
N ILE A 213 -14.82 -3.62 -14.21
CA ILE A 213 -14.44 -4.95 -14.70
C ILE A 213 -15.68 -5.83 -14.89
N ALA A 214 -16.63 -5.76 -13.95
CA ALA A 214 -17.84 -6.54 -14.03
C ALA A 214 -18.78 -6.10 -15.17
N ILE A 215 -18.89 -4.80 -15.45
CA ILE A 215 -19.59 -4.27 -16.63
C ILE A 215 -18.90 -4.71 -17.92
N GLN A 216 -17.56 -4.71 -17.96
CA GLN A 216 -16.81 -5.19 -19.12
C GLN A 216 -17.04 -6.70 -19.38
N HIS A 217 -17.23 -7.51 -18.33
CA HIS A 217 -17.51 -8.94 -18.47
C HIS A 217 -18.96 -9.26 -18.82
N TYR A 218 -19.93 -8.59 -18.20
CA TYR A 218 -21.35 -8.97 -18.28
C TYR A 218 -22.22 -8.01 -19.09
N GLY A 219 -21.70 -6.83 -19.43
CA GLY A 219 -22.44 -5.75 -20.06
C GLY A 219 -23.41 -5.05 -19.11
N VAL A 220 -23.76 -3.80 -19.43
CA VAL A 220 -24.66 -2.95 -18.63
C VAL A 220 -26.05 -3.60 -18.46
N ASN A 221 -26.55 -4.26 -19.51
CA ASN A 221 -27.86 -4.93 -19.49
C ASN A 221 -28.00 -6.04 -18.44
N SER A 222 -26.89 -6.67 -18.02
CA SER A 222 -26.91 -7.69 -16.97
C SER A 222 -27.23 -7.07 -15.60
N PHE A 223 -26.74 -5.86 -15.35
CA PHE A 223 -26.99 -5.12 -14.12
C PHE A 223 -28.39 -4.50 -14.09
N LEU A 224 -28.86 -3.94 -15.20
CA LEU A 224 -30.21 -3.39 -15.32
C LEU A 224 -31.31 -4.45 -15.10
N ARG A 225 -31.05 -5.69 -15.54
CA ARG A 225 -31.99 -6.81 -15.39
C ARG A 225 -31.68 -7.72 -14.19
N LEU A 226 -30.75 -7.33 -13.32
CA LEU A 226 -30.34 -8.06 -12.11
C LEU A 226 -30.12 -9.57 -12.35
N LYS A 227 -29.42 -9.93 -13.43
CA LYS A 227 -29.13 -11.34 -13.73
C LYS A 227 -28.21 -11.93 -12.64
N THR A 228 -28.23 -13.25 -12.45
CA THR A 228 -27.45 -13.95 -11.41
C THR A 228 -25.97 -13.54 -11.33
N PRO A 229 -25.22 -13.35 -12.43
CA PRO A 229 -23.84 -12.87 -12.36
C PRO A 229 -23.72 -11.46 -11.77
N ALA A 230 -24.66 -10.55 -12.09
CA ALA A 230 -24.70 -9.19 -11.55
C ALA A 230 -25.02 -9.19 -10.05
N VAL A 231 -25.92 -10.06 -9.57
CA VAL A 231 -26.23 -10.18 -8.13
C VAL A 231 -25.00 -10.57 -7.32
N LYS A 232 -24.18 -11.51 -7.82
CA LYS A 232 -22.91 -11.90 -7.16
C LYS A 232 -21.93 -10.73 -7.07
N VAL A 233 -21.86 -9.91 -8.12
CA VAL A 233 -21.02 -8.70 -8.15
C VAL A 233 -21.53 -7.66 -7.17
N ILE A 234 -22.85 -7.40 -7.16
CA ILE A 234 -23.48 -6.44 -6.24
C ILE A 234 -23.20 -6.85 -4.80
N ALA A 235 -23.38 -8.13 -4.46
CA ALA A 235 -23.05 -8.65 -3.14
C ALA A 235 -21.57 -8.41 -2.78
N ALA A 236 -20.64 -8.68 -3.71
CA ALA A 236 -19.23 -8.40 -3.49
C ALA A 236 -18.94 -6.91 -3.28
N ILE A 237 -19.54 -6.04 -4.09
CA ILE A 237 -19.42 -4.57 -3.98
C ILE A 237 -19.92 -4.06 -2.64
N TRP A 238 -21.00 -4.62 -2.08
CA TRP A 238 -21.52 -4.23 -0.77
C TRP A 238 -20.67 -4.74 0.41
N ILE A 239 -19.99 -5.88 0.26
CA ILE A 239 -19.11 -6.43 1.30
C ILE A 239 -17.82 -5.60 1.43
N ILE A 240 -17.30 -5.02 0.35
CA ILE A 240 -16.08 -4.18 0.38
C ILE A 240 -16.17 -3.04 1.42
N PRO A 241 -17.17 -2.13 1.37
CA PRO A 241 -17.28 -1.05 2.32
C PRO A 241 -17.77 -1.48 3.70
N PHE A 242 -18.33 -2.69 3.85
CA PHE A 242 -18.84 -3.17 5.12
C PHE A 242 -17.79 -3.18 6.24
N GLY A 243 -16.54 -3.56 5.93
CA GLY A 243 -15.44 -3.50 6.89
C GLY A 243 -15.14 -2.07 7.34
N PHE A 244 -15.11 -1.12 6.40
CA PHE A 244 -14.86 0.29 6.70
C PHE A 244 -16.01 0.93 7.50
N PHE A 245 -17.27 0.63 7.15
CA PHE A 245 -18.43 1.11 7.89
C PHE A 245 -18.54 0.50 9.29
N THR A 246 -18.13 -0.76 9.48
CA THR A 246 -18.00 -1.34 10.82
C THR A 246 -16.99 -0.56 11.67
N TYR A 247 -15.87 -0.13 11.10
CA TYR A 247 -14.91 0.71 11.82
C TYR A 247 -15.45 2.11 12.13
N MET A 248 -16.19 2.73 11.20
CA MET A 248 -16.87 3.99 11.45
C MET A 248 -17.92 3.87 12.56
N ALA A 249 -18.70 2.80 12.56
CA ALA A 249 -19.67 2.52 13.62
C ALA A 249 -18.98 2.32 14.98
N TYR A 250 -17.86 1.58 14.99
CA TYR A 250 -17.02 1.45 16.19
C TYR A 250 -16.57 2.82 16.72
N LEU A 251 -16.04 3.71 15.87
CA LEU A 251 -15.63 5.05 16.28
C LEU A 251 -16.80 5.90 16.81
N TYR A 252 -17.99 5.78 16.22
CA TYR A 252 -19.18 6.47 16.72
C TYR A 252 -19.52 6.05 18.16
N PHE A 253 -19.51 4.75 18.46
CA PHE A 253 -19.79 4.28 19.82
C PHE A 253 -18.61 4.48 20.78
N HIS A 254 -17.37 4.53 20.28
CA HIS A 254 -16.15 4.66 21.09
C HIS A 254 -15.85 6.11 21.48
N VAL A 255 -16.01 7.07 20.56
CA VAL A 255 -15.65 8.48 20.75
C VAL A 255 -16.74 9.48 20.34
N GLY A 256 -17.90 9.01 19.90
CA GLY A 256 -19.01 9.88 19.49
C GLY A 256 -18.91 10.44 18.06
N ASP A 257 -17.90 10.04 17.29
CA ASP A 257 -17.65 10.57 15.93
C ASP A 257 -17.28 9.45 14.95
N ALA A 258 -18.21 9.13 14.04
CA ALA A 258 -18.01 8.11 13.00
C ALA A 258 -16.91 8.49 11.99
N LEU A 259 -16.60 9.78 11.85
CA LEU A 259 -15.64 10.34 10.91
C LEU A 259 -14.34 10.79 11.61
N ALA A 260 -14.11 10.36 12.86
CA ALA A 260 -12.94 10.76 13.65
C ALA A 260 -11.61 10.49 12.93
N PHE A 261 -11.51 9.40 12.15
CA PHE A 261 -10.34 9.08 11.32
C PHE A 261 -10.00 10.16 10.28
N GLY A 262 -11.01 10.88 9.79
CA GLY A 262 -10.91 11.95 8.82
C GLY A 262 -10.69 13.30 9.50
N HIS A 263 -11.43 13.59 10.57
CA HIS A 263 -11.27 14.84 11.32
C HIS A 263 -9.89 14.97 11.97
N ILE A 264 -9.33 13.87 12.49
CA ILE A 264 -8.01 13.88 13.13
C ILE A 264 -6.86 14.22 12.19
N GLN A 265 -7.07 14.18 10.86
CA GLN A 265 -6.06 14.54 9.86
C GLN A 265 -5.55 15.99 10.03
N ILE A 266 -6.36 16.88 10.62
CA ILE A 266 -6.00 18.27 10.91
C ILE A 266 -4.76 18.34 11.83
N ALA A 267 -4.57 17.36 12.72
CA ALA A 267 -3.39 17.28 13.60
C ALA A 267 -2.06 17.11 12.84
N TRP A 268 -2.11 16.63 11.60
CA TRP A 268 -0.96 16.55 10.68
C TRP A 268 -0.94 17.68 9.63
N GLY A 269 -1.69 18.76 9.87
CA GLY A 269 -1.78 19.91 8.96
C GLY A 269 -2.44 19.57 7.62
N ARG A 270 -3.29 18.53 7.56
CA ARG A 270 -4.01 18.13 6.36
C ARG A 270 -5.39 18.76 6.36
N GLN A 271 -5.69 19.53 5.31
CA GLN A 271 -6.98 20.16 5.10
C GLN A 271 -7.40 19.99 3.64
N LEU A 272 -8.68 19.70 3.42
CA LEU A 272 -9.20 19.54 2.07
C LEU A 272 -9.10 20.87 1.31
N THR A 273 -8.31 20.85 0.24
CA THR A 273 -7.95 21.99 -0.58
C THR A 273 -7.86 21.55 -2.04
N ASN A 274 -7.71 22.51 -2.96
CA ASN A 274 -7.46 22.23 -4.36
C ASN A 274 -6.14 21.45 -4.55
N PRO A 275 -6.12 20.26 -5.18
CA PRO A 275 -4.88 19.50 -5.42
C PRO A 275 -3.85 20.26 -6.28
N PHE A 276 -4.28 21.16 -7.17
CA PHE A 276 -3.37 21.98 -7.96
C PHE A 276 -2.57 22.98 -7.11
N HIS A 277 -3.18 23.50 -6.04
CA HIS A 277 -2.50 24.39 -5.10
C HIS A 277 -1.28 23.69 -4.48
N TRP A 278 -1.43 22.43 -4.06
CA TRP A 278 -0.35 21.65 -3.47
C TRP A 278 0.79 21.38 -4.44
N ILE A 279 0.50 21.12 -5.72
CA ILE A 279 1.55 20.97 -6.74
C ILE A 279 2.34 22.28 -6.89
N MET A 280 1.65 23.42 -7.04
CA MET A 280 2.30 24.73 -7.18
C MET A 280 3.15 25.06 -5.95
N PHE A 281 2.60 24.85 -4.75
CA PHE A 281 3.33 25.02 -3.49
C PHE A 281 4.63 24.18 -3.45
N GLY A 282 4.62 22.97 -4.01
CA GLY A 282 5.82 22.14 -4.11
C GLY A 282 6.92 22.76 -4.97
N PHE A 283 6.55 23.34 -6.11
CA PHE A 283 7.50 24.05 -6.98
C PHE A 283 8.02 25.34 -6.35
N GLU A 284 7.14 26.14 -5.74
CA GLU A 284 7.50 27.39 -5.08
C GLU A 284 8.43 27.17 -3.88
N LYS A 285 8.16 26.13 -3.08
CA LYS A 285 8.95 25.85 -1.87
C LYS A 285 10.31 25.19 -2.18
N GLY A 286 10.42 24.46 -3.28
CA GLY A 286 11.64 23.76 -3.66
C GLY A 286 11.96 22.55 -2.75
N GLY A 287 13.21 22.08 -2.83
CA GLY A 287 13.76 21.05 -1.94
C GLY A 287 12.90 19.77 -1.86
N PRO A 288 12.63 19.25 -0.66
CA PRO A 288 11.80 18.04 -0.49
C PRO A 288 10.38 18.19 -1.06
N LYS A 289 9.77 19.38 -1.01
CA LYS A 289 8.40 19.57 -1.52
C LYS A 289 8.34 19.54 -3.04
N LEU A 290 9.38 20.06 -3.71
CA LEU A 290 9.52 19.91 -5.17
C LEU A 290 9.63 18.44 -5.57
N TYR A 291 10.43 17.65 -4.84
CA TYR A 291 10.51 16.21 -5.05
C TYR A 291 9.13 15.52 -4.96
N LEU A 292 8.34 15.82 -3.92
CA LEU A 292 7.00 15.24 -3.74
C LEU A 292 6.05 15.63 -4.89
N ALA A 293 6.10 16.89 -5.34
CA ALA A 293 5.31 17.37 -6.47
C ALA A 293 5.70 16.67 -7.79
N ILE A 294 6.99 16.47 -8.05
CA ILE A 294 7.47 15.74 -9.23
C ILE A 294 6.97 14.30 -9.21
N VAL A 295 7.09 13.60 -8.07
CA VAL A 295 6.58 12.23 -7.95
C VAL A 295 5.07 12.17 -8.15
N ALA A 296 4.32 13.13 -7.63
CA ALA A 296 2.87 13.23 -7.87
C ALA A 296 2.57 13.37 -9.38
N LEU A 297 3.24 14.30 -10.07
CA LEU A 297 3.07 14.50 -11.53
C LEU A 297 3.44 13.25 -12.33
N LEU A 298 4.56 12.59 -12.03
CA LEU A 298 4.94 11.33 -12.67
C LEU A 298 3.89 10.23 -12.44
N SER A 299 3.28 10.20 -11.26
CA SER A 299 2.21 9.25 -10.93
C SER A 299 0.95 9.54 -11.75
N PHE A 300 0.57 10.80 -11.94
CA PHE A 300 -0.55 11.16 -12.83
C PHE A 300 -0.23 10.88 -14.31
N ALA A 301 1.02 11.09 -14.76
CA ALA A 301 1.43 10.72 -16.11
C ALA A 301 1.31 9.19 -16.33
N LEU A 302 1.70 8.40 -15.32
CA LEU A 302 1.53 6.95 -15.35
C LEU A 302 0.05 6.54 -15.33
N ASN A 303 -0.78 7.28 -14.58
CA ASN A 303 -2.23 7.08 -14.57
C ASN A 303 -2.86 7.32 -15.95
N ILE A 304 -2.50 8.43 -16.61
CA ILE A 304 -2.92 8.73 -18.00
C ILE A 304 -2.45 7.63 -18.95
N TYR A 305 -1.22 7.13 -18.78
CA TYR A 305 -0.73 6.01 -19.57
C TYR A 305 -1.59 4.75 -19.41
N LEU A 306 -2.06 4.42 -18.20
CA LEU A 306 -3.00 3.30 -18.00
C LEU A 306 -4.33 3.53 -18.74
N VAL A 307 -4.86 4.75 -18.74
CA VAL A 307 -6.07 5.12 -19.50
C VAL A 307 -5.85 4.91 -21.00
N VAL A 308 -4.74 5.40 -21.55
CA VAL A 308 -4.38 5.24 -22.97
C VAL A 308 -4.23 3.75 -23.34
N ARG A 309 -3.71 2.94 -22.40
CA ARG A 309 -3.59 1.48 -22.56
C ARG A 309 -4.90 0.73 -22.27
N LYS A 310 -6.01 1.43 -22.02
CA LYS A 310 -7.37 0.90 -21.77
C LYS A 310 -7.52 0.09 -20.47
N TYR A 311 -6.62 0.27 -19.51
CA TYR A 311 -6.71 -0.27 -18.14
C TYR A 311 -7.56 0.66 -17.27
N TYR A 312 -8.83 0.85 -17.64
CA TYR A 312 -9.70 1.88 -17.05
C TYR A 312 -9.99 1.63 -15.56
N ALA A 313 -10.10 0.37 -15.14
CA ALA A 313 -10.37 0.03 -13.75
C ALA A 313 -9.17 0.37 -12.86
N GLU A 314 -7.98 -0.05 -13.28
CA GLU A 314 -6.71 0.21 -12.60
C GLU A 314 -6.40 1.70 -12.59
N ALA A 315 -6.64 2.38 -13.72
CA ALA A 315 -6.49 3.82 -13.84
C ALA A 315 -7.45 4.58 -12.91
N LEU A 316 -8.74 4.22 -12.86
CA LEU A 316 -9.68 4.89 -11.97
C LEU A 316 -9.29 4.72 -10.50
N PHE A 317 -8.93 3.51 -10.09
CA PHE A 317 -8.51 3.27 -8.70
C PHE A 317 -7.25 4.06 -8.35
N MET A 318 -6.24 4.04 -9.22
CA MET A 318 -5.03 4.83 -9.03
C MET A 318 -5.32 6.32 -9.00
N PHE A 319 -6.21 6.82 -9.85
CA PHE A 319 -6.63 8.23 -9.88
C PHE A 319 -7.24 8.64 -8.54
N ILE A 320 -8.17 7.85 -8.00
CA ILE A 320 -8.79 8.10 -6.70
C ILE A 320 -7.73 8.11 -5.58
N CYS A 321 -6.81 7.13 -5.58
CA CYS A 321 -5.75 7.03 -4.59
C CYS A 321 -4.68 8.13 -4.70
N LEU A 322 -4.58 8.84 -5.83
CA LEU A 322 -3.69 9.99 -6.00
C LEU A 322 -4.39 11.30 -5.68
N VAL A 323 -5.62 11.49 -6.16
CA VAL A 323 -6.34 12.76 -6.02
C VAL A 323 -6.77 13.02 -4.58
N LEU A 324 -7.28 12.00 -3.86
CA LEU A 324 -7.79 12.21 -2.51
C LEU A 324 -6.69 12.65 -1.52
N PRO A 325 -5.50 11.99 -1.48
CA PRO A 325 -4.41 12.48 -0.64
C PRO A 325 -3.86 13.82 -1.12
N LEU A 326 -3.71 14.04 -2.43
CA LEU A 326 -3.18 15.28 -2.98
C LEU A 326 -4.10 16.47 -2.66
N SER A 327 -5.41 16.28 -2.61
CA SER A 327 -6.35 17.31 -2.15
C SER A 327 -6.12 17.71 -0.69
N SER A 328 -5.39 16.93 0.09
CA SER A 328 -5.09 17.27 1.49
C SER A 328 -3.69 17.86 1.70
N ASN A 329 -2.66 17.29 1.06
CA ASN A 329 -1.26 17.72 1.16
C ASN A 329 -0.39 16.96 0.12
N LEU A 330 0.81 17.47 -0.19
CA LEU A 330 1.88 16.76 -0.91
C LEU A 330 2.51 15.61 -0.11
N ASN A 331 2.40 15.67 1.22
CA ASN A 331 3.04 14.72 2.11
C ASN A 331 2.58 13.29 1.86
N ALA A 332 3.52 12.35 1.89
CA ALA A 332 3.31 10.93 1.59
C ALA A 332 2.79 10.61 0.17
N MET A 333 2.74 11.57 -0.78
CA MET A 333 2.35 11.28 -2.18
C MET A 333 3.12 10.11 -2.81
N PRO A 334 4.45 9.99 -2.66
CA PRO A 334 5.17 8.84 -3.17
C PRO A 334 4.71 7.50 -2.58
N ARG A 335 4.33 7.48 -1.30
CA ARG A 335 3.80 6.30 -0.63
C ARG A 335 2.43 5.91 -1.18
N TYR A 336 1.58 6.89 -1.48
CA TYR A 336 0.30 6.65 -2.15
C TYR A 336 0.46 6.18 -3.59
N ALA A 337 1.56 6.53 -4.28
CA ALA A 337 1.85 6.01 -5.61
C ALA A 337 2.43 4.59 -5.57
N PHE A 338 3.55 4.39 -4.87
CA PHE A 338 4.29 3.12 -4.85
C PHE A 338 3.66 2.05 -3.95
N GLY A 339 2.63 2.39 -3.16
CA GLY A 339 1.82 1.45 -2.39
C GLY A 339 0.68 0.79 -3.19
N LEU A 340 0.63 0.98 -4.52
CA LEU A 340 -0.50 0.56 -5.36
C LEU A 340 -0.09 -0.44 -6.44
N TYR A 341 -0.90 -1.48 -6.62
CA TYR A 341 -0.80 -2.42 -7.74
C TYR A 341 -0.82 -1.73 -9.12
N PRO A 342 -1.76 -0.80 -9.42
CA PRO A 342 -1.79 -0.11 -10.72
C PRO A 342 -0.47 0.61 -11.09
N THR A 343 0.24 1.17 -10.11
CA THR A 343 1.54 1.82 -10.35
C THR A 343 2.56 0.82 -10.88
N PHE A 344 2.68 -0.35 -10.25
CA PHE A 344 3.55 -1.41 -10.73
C PHE A 344 3.10 -1.93 -12.10
N LEU A 345 1.80 -2.10 -12.32
CA LEU A 345 1.27 -2.49 -13.62
C LEU A 345 1.69 -1.51 -14.73
N GLY A 346 1.55 -0.20 -14.51
CA GLY A 346 1.94 0.82 -15.46
C GLY A 346 3.42 0.76 -15.82
N LEU A 347 4.29 0.65 -14.82
CA LEU A 347 5.74 0.52 -15.01
C LEU A 347 6.11 -0.76 -15.78
N LEU A 348 5.45 -1.87 -15.46
CA LEU A 348 5.69 -3.14 -16.14
C LEU A 348 5.17 -3.15 -17.57
N LEU A 349 4.08 -2.44 -17.87
CA LEU A 349 3.62 -2.22 -19.24
C LEU A 349 4.62 -1.42 -20.08
N ILE A 350 5.40 -0.52 -19.45
CA ILE A 350 6.49 0.20 -20.11
C ILE A 350 7.64 -0.77 -20.40
N ILE A 351 8.05 -1.60 -19.42
CA ILE A 351 9.11 -2.61 -19.61
C ILE A 351 8.72 -3.63 -20.68
N GLU A 352 7.49 -4.12 -20.67
CA GLU A 352 7.00 -5.08 -21.66
C GLU A 352 7.05 -4.50 -23.08
N ARG A 353 6.77 -3.20 -23.23
CA ARG A 353 6.86 -2.49 -24.51
C ARG A 353 8.30 -2.15 -24.91
N TYR A 354 9.14 -1.83 -23.93
CA TYR A 354 10.52 -1.37 -24.12
C TYR A 354 11.47 -2.16 -23.21
N PRO A 355 11.83 -3.40 -23.59
CA PRO A 355 12.62 -4.29 -22.73
C PRO A 355 13.99 -3.74 -22.32
N PHE A 356 14.56 -2.83 -23.11
CA PHE A 356 15.84 -2.17 -22.80
C PHE A 356 15.77 -1.28 -21.54
N ILE A 357 14.58 -0.80 -21.15
CA ILE A 357 14.36 0.03 -19.95
C ILE A 357 14.46 -0.80 -18.67
N LYS A 358 14.28 -2.13 -18.76
CA LYS A 358 14.29 -3.04 -17.61
C LYS A 358 15.50 -2.83 -16.68
N THR A 359 16.71 -2.90 -17.24
CA THR A 359 17.94 -2.82 -16.44
C THR A 359 18.14 -1.43 -15.83
N PRO A 360 18.05 -0.32 -16.59
CA PRO A 360 18.09 1.03 -16.02
C PRO A 360 17.05 1.24 -14.90
N MET A 361 15.80 0.80 -15.10
CA MET A 361 14.75 0.95 -14.10
C MET A 361 15.07 0.16 -12.83
N LEU A 362 15.57 -1.08 -12.95
CA LEU A 362 16.01 -1.86 -11.80
C LEU A 362 17.16 -1.17 -11.04
N CYS A 363 18.14 -0.60 -11.74
CA CYS A 363 19.23 0.14 -11.10
C CYS A 363 18.73 1.37 -10.33
N VAL A 364 17.84 2.15 -10.94
CA VAL A 364 17.23 3.33 -10.30
C VAL A 364 16.40 2.94 -9.09
N PHE A 365 15.61 1.86 -9.20
CA PHE A 365 14.78 1.34 -8.11
C PHE A 365 15.65 0.88 -6.94
N SER A 366 16.67 0.08 -7.21
CA SER A 366 17.64 -0.36 -6.20
C SER A 366 18.29 0.82 -5.49
N ALA A 367 18.86 1.79 -6.23
CA ALA A 367 19.51 2.96 -5.65
C ALA A 367 18.53 3.83 -4.82
N ALA A 368 17.32 4.07 -5.33
CA ALA A 368 16.32 4.84 -4.62
C ALA A 368 15.84 4.12 -3.35
N SER A 369 15.65 2.80 -3.41
CA SER A 369 15.19 2.00 -2.27
C SER A 369 16.18 2.00 -1.11
N THR A 370 17.48 1.93 -1.41
CA THR A 370 18.54 1.95 -0.38
C THR A 370 18.71 3.35 0.19
N PHE A 371 18.69 4.38 -0.65
CA PHE A 371 18.73 5.79 -0.21
C PHE A 371 17.57 6.13 0.73
N ILE A 372 16.34 5.75 0.36
CA ILE A 372 15.14 5.98 1.17
C ILE A 372 15.18 5.15 2.45
N ALA A 373 15.67 3.91 2.41
CA ALA A 373 15.83 3.08 3.61
C ALA A 373 16.83 3.69 4.61
N ILE A 374 17.98 4.17 4.13
CA ILE A 374 18.96 4.90 4.93
C ILE A 374 18.30 6.11 5.59
N GLY A 375 17.64 6.97 4.79
CA GLY A 375 17.00 8.18 5.30
C GLY A 375 15.87 7.89 6.31
N PHE A 376 15.09 6.84 6.08
CA PHE A 376 14.04 6.41 7.00
C PHE A 376 14.63 5.95 8.34
N TYR A 377 15.61 5.05 8.32
CA TYR A 377 16.23 4.47 9.52
C TYR A 377 17.10 5.48 10.27
N SER A 378 17.72 6.46 9.61
CA SER A 378 18.52 7.50 10.26
C SER A 378 17.70 8.70 10.76
N HIS A 379 16.38 8.72 10.53
CA HIS A 379 15.49 9.85 10.86
C HIS A 379 15.79 11.14 10.07
N MET A 380 16.62 11.04 9.02
CA MET A 380 16.98 12.16 8.16
C MET A 380 15.93 12.44 7.08
N MET A 381 15.20 11.40 6.67
CA MET A 381 14.17 11.51 5.63
C MET A 381 12.92 10.76 6.05
N PHE A 382 11.83 11.50 6.21
CA PHE A 382 10.49 10.96 6.22
C PHE A 382 9.68 11.69 5.16
N THR A 383 8.80 10.98 4.45
CA THR A 383 7.96 11.57 3.39
C THR A 383 6.80 12.38 3.99
N VAL A 384 7.13 13.41 4.78
CA VAL A 384 6.20 14.39 5.40
C VAL A 384 6.60 15.82 5.04
#